data_AF-A0A957WWD9-F1
#
_entry.id   AF-A0A957WWD9-F1
#
_cell.length_a   1.000
_cell.length_b   1.000
_cell.length_c   1.000
_cell.angle_alpha   90.00
_cell.angle_beta   90.00
_cell.angle_gamma   90.00
#
_symmetry.space_group_name_H-M   'P 1'
#
loop_
_entity.id
_entity.type
_entity.pdbx_description
1 polymer ?
#
loop_
_entity_poly.entity_id
_entity_poly.type
_entity_poly.pdbx_seq_one_letter_code
_entity_poly.pdbx_strand_id
1 'polypeptide(L)'
;PGRHQFVPLSDVWFYKAKEPSPGRYLAALVMDYASTVDLEKSNIVRQFLPHLQKTAIRLSAIYPVQRVVRTDTALGRSLWADEVTGAIFCTEDFRKRAKALGGTLGLAFGECTEI
;
A
#
# COMPACT_ATOMS: atom_id res chain seq x y z
N PRO A 1 2.22 12.40 12.48
CA PRO A 1 1.30 11.26 12.24
C PRO A 1 0.45 11.54 10.99
N GLY A 2 0.50 10.65 9.99
CA GLY A 2 -0.33 10.76 8.79
C GLY A 2 -1.82 10.75 9.15
N ARG A 3 -2.63 11.51 8.40
CA ARG A 3 -4.09 11.42 8.53
C ARG A 3 -4.53 10.15 7.82
N HIS A 4 -5.14 9.22 8.54
CA HIS A 4 -5.74 8.02 7.98
C HIS A 4 -7.18 7.94 8.44
N GLN A 5 -8.05 7.43 7.57
CA GLN A 5 -9.45 7.20 7.93
C GLN A 5 -9.69 5.70 8.06
N PHE A 6 -10.48 5.31 9.04
CA PHE A 6 -10.91 3.93 9.23
C PHE A 6 -12.41 3.86 8.98
N VAL A 7 -12.80 3.07 7.99
CA VAL A 7 -14.20 2.87 7.61
C VAL A 7 -14.61 1.46 8.03
N PRO A 8 -15.64 1.30 8.89
CA PRO A 8 -16.14 -0.01 9.26
C PRO A 8 -16.72 -0.72 8.04
N LEU A 9 -16.39 -1.99 7.89
CA LEU A 9 -16.93 -2.87 6.86
C LEU A 9 -17.93 -3.83 7.51
N SER A 10 -19.15 -3.88 6.97
CA SER A 10 -20.11 -4.94 7.25
C SER A 10 -20.01 -6.04 6.18
N ASP A 11 -20.45 -7.24 6.51
CA ASP A 11 -20.64 -8.35 5.56
C ASP A 11 -19.37 -8.65 4.73
N VAL A 12 -18.22 -8.82 5.38
CA VAL A 12 -16.99 -9.17 4.66
C VAL A 12 -17.03 -10.63 4.22
N TRP A 13 -16.99 -10.87 2.92
CA TRP A 13 -16.97 -12.20 2.33
C TRP A 13 -15.56 -12.57 1.89
N PHE A 14 -15.10 -13.76 2.30
CA PHE A 14 -13.88 -14.35 1.74
C PHE A 14 -14.21 -15.22 0.53
N TYR A 15 -13.22 -15.39 -0.35
CA TYR A 15 -13.36 -16.24 -1.52
C TYR A 15 -13.79 -17.66 -1.11
N LYS A 16 -14.89 -18.16 -1.71
CA LYS A 16 -15.53 -19.46 -1.42
C LYS A 16 -16.22 -19.58 -0.04
N ALA A 17 -16.39 -18.50 0.71
CA ALA A 17 -17.16 -18.53 1.95
C ALA A 17 -18.66 -18.78 1.68
N LYS A 18 -19.30 -19.61 2.52
CA LYS A 18 -20.76 -19.86 2.47
C LYS A 18 -21.57 -18.86 3.29
N GLU A 19 -20.91 -18.21 4.24
CA GLU A 19 -21.45 -17.22 5.17
C GLU A 19 -20.46 -16.06 5.29
N PRO A 20 -20.91 -14.84 5.63
CA PRO A 20 -20.01 -13.71 5.84
C PRO A 20 -19.08 -13.98 7.02
N SER A 21 -17.90 -13.40 6.98
CA SER A 21 -16.93 -13.58 8.06
C SER A 21 -17.45 -12.93 9.36
N PRO A 22 -17.39 -13.63 10.51
CA PRO A 22 -17.94 -13.14 11.78
C PRO A 22 -17.09 -12.04 12.45
N GLY A 23 -15.99 -11.61 11.82
CA GLY A 23 -15.06 -10.62 12.38
C GLY A 23 -15.52 -9.16 12.25
N ARG A 24 -14.88 -8.27 13.02
CA ARG A 24 -15.00 -6.81 12.84
C ARG A 24 -13.91 -6.34 11.89
N TYR A 25 -14.31 -5.84 10.74
CA TYR A 25 -13.40 -5.40 9.69
C TYR A 25 -13.45 -3.89 9.51
N LEU A 26 -12.29 -3.32 9.16
CA LEU A 26 -12.13 -1.91 8.87
C LEU A 26 -11.32 -1.79 7.57
N ALA A 27 -11.75 -0.93 6.66
CA ALA A 27 -10.90 -0.44 5.58
C ALA A 27 -10.08 0.74 6.11
N ALA A 28 -8.75 0.64 6.01
CA ALA A 28 -7.85 1.75 6.29
C ALA A 28 -7.60 2.54 5.00
N LEU A 29 -8.05 3.79 4.95
CA LEU A 29 -7.77 4.74 3.89
C LEU A 29 -6.52 5.54 4.26
N VAL A 30 -5.43 5.29 3.54
CA VAL A 30 -4.14 5.97 3.73
C VAL A 30 -4.18 7.29 2.99
N MET A 31 -4.37 8.40 3.72
CA MET A 31 -4.48 9.75 3.14
C MET A 31 -3.19 10.59 3.24
N ASP A 32 -2.14 10.03 3.83
CA ASP A 32 -0.82 10.65 3.83
C ASP A 32 -0.15 10.28 2.51
N TYR A 33 0.03 11.27 1.62
CA TYR A 33 0.57 11.07 0.29
C TYR A 33 1.97 11.70 0.17
N ALA A 34 2.84 11.05 -0.61
CA ALA A 34 4.14 11.59 -0.97
C ALA A 34 4.63 11.04 -2.33
N SER A 35 5.37 11.83 -3.09
CA SER A 35 6.01 11.41 -4.35
C SER A 35 7.22 10.47 -4.09
N THR A 36 6.91 9.22 -3.78
CA THR A 36 7.85 8.23 -3.20
C THR A 36 8.54 7.42 -4.28
N VAL A 37 7.80 6.98 -5.30
CA VAL A 37 8.31 6.08 -6.32
C VAL A 37 9.08 6.87 -7.38
N ASP A 38 10.31 6.44 -7.66
CA ASP A 38 11.04 6.89 -8.85
C ASP A 38 10.44 6.17 -10.07
N LEU A 39 9.62 6.89 -10.84
CA LEU A 39 8.89 6.35 -11.99
C LEU A 39 9.78 6.01 -13.20
N GLU A 40 11.01 6.53 -13.23
CA GLU A 40 11.96 6.30 -14.31
C GLU A 40 12.80 5.04 -14.04
N LYS A 41 13.15 4.80 -12.77
CA LYS A 41 13.97 3.66 -12.36
C LYS A 41 13.15 2.45 -11.91
N SER A 42 11.88 2.63 -11.54
CA SER A 42 11.00 1.54 -11.12
C SER A 42 10.32 0.85 -12.29
N ASN A 43 9.92 -0.41 -12.11
CA ASN A 43 9.09 -1.12 -13.08
C ASN A 43 7.61 -0.72 -12.92
N ILE A 44 7.15 0.12 -13.85
CA ILE A 44 5.82 0.74 -13.83
C ILE A 44 4.96 0.21 -14.98
N VAL A 45 3.77 -0.26 -14.64
CA VAL A 45 2.72 -0.59 -15.62
C VAL A 45 1.82 0.62 -15.81
N ARG A 46 1.56 0.97 -17.07
CA ARG A 46 0.62 2.03 -17.45
C ARG A 46 -0.52 1.38 -18.21
N GLN A 47 -1.73 1.51 -17.68
CA GLN A 47 -2.94 0.95 -18.27
C GLN A 47 -3.96 2.06 -18.49
N PHE A 48 -4.36 2.28 -19.74
CA PHE A 48 -5.45 3.18 -20.04
C PHE A 48 -6.78 2.56 -19.59
N LEU A 49 -7.59 3.34 -18.88
CA LEU A 49 -8.92 2.99 -18.40
C LEU A 49 -9.97 3.81 -19.17
N PRO A 50 -10.54 3.28 -20.26
CA PRO A 50 -11.43 4.06 -21.15
C PRO A 50 -12.64 4.64 -20.44
N HIS A 51 -13.23 3.89 -19.50
CA HIS A 51 -14.40 4.31 -18.72
C HIS A 51 -14.12 5.48 -17.76
N LEU A 52 -12.85 5.74 -17.42
CA LEU A 52 -12.44 6.89 -16.62
C LEU A 52 -11.74 7.97 -17.45
N GLN A 53 -11.48 7.71 -18.74
CA GLN A 53 -10.64 8.55 -19.60
C GLN A 53 -9.32 8.93 -18.94
N LYS A 54 -8.70 7.95 -18.25
CA LYS A 54 -7.48 8.15 -17.45
C LYS A 54 -6.53 6.98 -17.61
N THR A 55 -5.23 7.25 -17.48
CA THR A 55 -4.20 6.21 -17.40
C THR A 55 -3.93 5.88 -15.94
N ALA A 56 -4.20 4.65 -15.54
CA ALA A 56 -3.75 4.12 -14.26
C ALA A 56 -2.25 3.79 -14.35
N ILE A 57 -1.50 4.27 -13.37
CA ILE A 57 -0.08 3.99 -13.22
C ILE A 57 0.07 3.09 -12.01
N ARG A 58 0.71 1.94 -12.15
CA ARG A 58 0.83 0.94 -11.08
C ARG A 58 2.28 0.50 -10.94
N LEU A 59 2.75 0.43 -9.70
CA LEU A 59 4.01 -0.24 -9.38
C LEU A 59 3.78 -1.76 -9.46
N SER A 60 4.36 -2.42 -10.47
CA SER A 60 4.18 -3.86 -10.72
C SER A 60 5.43 -4.68 -10.40
N ALA A 61 6.36 -4.09 -9.66
CA ALA A 61 7.67 -4.64 -9.41
C ALA A 61 7.63 -5.81 -8.41
N ILE A 62 8.20 -6.93 -8.82
CA ILE A 62 8.31 -8.15 -8.02
C ILE A 62 9.60 -8.13 -7.19
N TYR A 63 10.70 -7.68 -7.81
CA TYR A 63 12.02 -7.65 -7.18
C TYR A 63 12.36 -6.26 -6.60
N PRO A 64 13.16 -6.19 -5.51
CA PRO A 64 13.55 -4.92 -4.89
C PRO A 64 14.22 -3.93 -5.85
N VAL A 65 15.10 -4.43 -6.74
CA VAL A 65 15.81 -3.62 -7.74
C VAL A 65 14.88 -2.93 -8.74
N GLN A 66 13.62 -3.34 -8.80
CA GLN A 66 12.57 -2.75 -9.65
C GLN A 66 11.61 -1.84 -8.86
N ARG A 67 11.83 -1.70 -7.54
CA ARG A 67 11.08 -0.85 -6.60
C ARG A 67 12.01 0.24 -6.07
N VAL A 68 12.29 1.25 -6.88
CA VAL A 68 13.21 2.34 -6.51
C VAL A 68 12.42 3.47 -5.87
N VAL A 69 12.77 3.85 -4.64
CA VAL A 69 12.02 4.83 -3.84
C VAL A 69 12.93 5.91 -3.27
N ARG A 70 12.39 7.13 -3.15
CA ARG A 70 13.07 8.27 -2.53
C ARG A 70 12.92 8.20 -1.01
N THR A 71 14.05 8.09 -0.32
CA THR A 71 14.08 7.87 1.14
C THR A 71 13.63 9.08 1.97
N ASP A 72 13.87 10.29 1.47
CA ASP A 72 13.50 11.56 2.09
C ASP A 72 11.99 11.67 2.35
N THR A 73 11.16 11.03 1.53
CA THR A 73 9.70 11.01 1.68
C THR A 73 9.23 10.33 2.97
N ALA A 74 10.04 9.45 3.57
CA ALA A 74 9.71 8.77 4.82
C ALA A 74 9.80 9.68 6.06
N LEU A 75 10.46 10.85 5.95
CA LEU A 75 10.70 11.72 7.10
C LEU A 75 9.39 12.15 7.77
N GLY A 76 9.26 11.86 9.07
CA GLY A 76 8.06 12.18 9.86
C GLY A 76 6.84 11.29 9.59
N ARG A 77 6.97 10.25 8.76
CA ARG A 77 5.89 9.33 8.39
C ARG A 77 6.08 7.93 9.00
N SER A 78 5.03 7.13 8.94
CA SER A 78 5.06 5.71 9.37
C SER A 78 4.36 4.80 8.37
N LEU A 79 3.27 5.29 7.77
CA LEU A 79 2.51 4.64 6.71
C LEU A 79 2.02 5.75 5.76
N TRP A 80 2.20 5.59 4.46
CA TRP A 80 1.80 6.58 3.46
C TRP A 80 1.56 5.93 2.10
N ALA A 81 0.97 6.66 1.17
CA ALA A 81 0.73 6.22 -0.19
C ALA A 81 1.53 7.07 -1.18
N ASP A 82 1.98 6.45 -2.27
CA ASP A 82 2.57 7.18 -3.38
C ASP A 82 1.48 7.90 -4.20
N GLU A 83 1.72 9.18 -4.50
CA GLU A 83 0.76 10.06 -5.18
C GLU A 83 0.36 9.57 -6.57
N VAL A 84 1.27 8.91 -7.28
CA VAL A 84 1.08 8.54 -8.69
C VAL A 84 0.60 7.10 -8.83
N THR A 85 1.25 6.18 -8.11
CA THR A 85 1.01 4.75 -8.22
C THR A 85 -0.04 4.23 -7.24
N GLY A 86 -0.33 5.00 -6.17
CA GLY A 86 -1.17 4.56 -5.07
C GLY A 86 -0.57 3.42 -4.23
N ALA A 87 0.69 3.03 -4.48
CA ALA A 87 1.37 2.00 -3.70
C ALA A 87 1.55 2.47 -2.26
N ILE A 88 1.34 1.57 -1.30
CA ILE A 88 1.43 1.87 0.13
C ILE A 88 2.83 1.52 0.64
N PHE A 89 3.43 2.47 1.35
CA PHE A 89 4.76 2.37 1.95
C PHE A 89 4.67 2.54 3.45
N CYS A 90 5.60 1.93 4.16
CA CYS A 90 5.72 2.06 5.61
C CYS A 90 7.18 2.07 6.04
N THR A 91 7.46 2.63 7.21
CA THR A 91 8.79 2.55 7.81
C THR A 91 9.07 1.14 8.35
N GLU A 92 10.35 0.80 8.51
CA GLU A 92 10.76 -0.47 9.13
C GLU A 92 10.21 -0.60 10.57
N ASP A 93 10.12 0.50 11.32
CA ASP A 93 9.51 0.52 12.65
C ASP A 93 8.02 0.16 12.62
N PHE A 94 7.27 0.65 11.63
CA PHE A 94 5.87 0.25 11.43
C PHE A 94 5.77 -1.25 11.13
N ARG A 95 6.60 -1.75 10.21
CA ARG A 95 6.66 -3.17 9.83
C ARG A 95 6.95 -4.07 11.04
N LYS A 96 7.94 -3.71 11.87
CA LYS A 96 8.29 -4.45 13.10
C LYS A 96 7.12 -4.50 14.08
N ARG A 97 6.48 -3.36 14.35
CA ARG A 97 5.29 -3.31 15.23
C ARG A 97 4.13 -4.13 14.69
N ALA A 98 3.87 -4.06 13.37
CA ALA A 98 2.82 -4.82 12.73
C ALA A 98 3.05 -6.34 12.86
N LYS A 99 4.28 -6.81 12.63
CA LYS A 99 4.63 -8.22 12.82
C LYS A 99 4.52 -8.68 14.28
N ALA A 100 4.85 -7.81 15.24
CA ALA A 100 4.82 -8.14 16.66
C ALA A 100 3.39 -8.30 17.23
N LEU A 101 2.36 -7.71 16.59
CA LEU A 101 0.97 -7.82 17.05
C LEU A 101 0.42 -9.24 17.00
N GLY A 102 0.99 -10.14 16.19
CA GLY A 102 0.53 -11.53 16.04
C GLY A 102 -0.85 -11.64 15.37
N GLY A 103 -1.19 -12.83 14.86
CA GLY A 103 -2.53 -13.13 14.34
C GLY A 103 -2.94 -12.47 13.01
N THR A 104 -2.11 -11.58 12.45
CA THR A 104 -2.35 -10.96 11.14
C THR A 104 -2.02 -11.91 10.00
N LEU A 105 -3.01 -12.70 9.58
CA LEU A 105 -2.96 -13.47 8.33
C LEU A 105 -2.87 -12.50 7.13
N GLY A 106 -1.97 -12.80 6.18
CA GLY A 106 -1.86 -12.06 4.93
C GLY A 106 -1.00 -10.78 4.96
N LEU A 107 -0.24 -10.52 6.02
CA LEU A 107 0.78 -9.46 6.00
C LEU A 107 1.96 -9.83 5.10
N ALA A 108 2.11 -9.13 3.98
CA ALA A 108 3.26 -9.22 3.10
C ALA A 108 3.91 -7.84 2.94
N PHE A 109 5.21 -7.76 3.25
CA PHE A 109 6.00 -6.53 3.10
C PHE A 109 7.09 -6.77 2.06
N GLY A 110 7.13 -5.94 1.03
CA GLY A 110 8.18 -5.96 0.01
C GLY A 110 9.32 -5.01 0.34
N GLU A 111 10.55 -5.42 0.04
CA GLU A 111 11.75 -4.57 0.18
C GLU A 111 11.91 -3.62 -1.01
N CYS A 112 12.30 -2.38 -0.77
CA CYS A 112 12.55 -1.41 -1.83
C CYS A 112 14.05 -1.10 -1.95
N THR A 113 14.49 -0.71 -3.13
CA THR A 113 15.80 -0.09 -3.33
C THR A 113 15.67 1.40 -3.06
N GLU A 114 16.48 1.88 -2.14
CA GLU A 114 16.47 3.26 -1.65
C GLU A 114 17.46 4.13 -2.41
N ILE A 115 17.04 5.35 -2.77
CA ILE A 115 17.87 6.41 -3.35
C ILE A 115 17.68 7.75 -2.62
#